data_AF-A0A497KI02-F1
#
_entry.id   AF-A0A497KI02-F1
#
_cell.length_a   1.000
_cell.length_b   1.000
_cell.length_c   1.000
_cell.angle_alpha   90.00
_cell.angle_beta   90.00
_cell.angle_gamma   90.00
#
_symmetry.space_group_name_H-M   'P 1'
#
loop_
_entity.id
_entity.type
_entity.pdbx_description
1 polymer ?
#
loop_
_entity_poly.entity_id
_entity_poly.type
_entity_poly.pdbx_seq_one_letter_code
_entity_poly.pdbx_strand_id
1 'polypeptide(L)'
;MKPLDIIYTIRAFLGALTAVICLLLGIQDLITAIGIAVLIYFASDRILRQIFIEKLEKSEVTKTGVGIFIITWLFLWITLYTFIKSFIG
;
A
#
# COMPACT_ATOMS: atom_id res chain seq x y z
N MET A 1 7.42 20.39 1.03
CA MET A 1 6.82 19.38 0.14
C MET A 1 5.37 19.73 -0.10
N LYS A 2 4.84 19.50 -1.30
CA LYS A 2 3.42 19.74 -1.56
C LYS A 2 2.58 18.73 -0.76
N PRO A 3 1.35 19.06 -0.33
CA PRO A 3 0.46 18.13 0.38
C PRO A 3 0.29 16.79 -0.36
N LEU A 4 0.30 16.83 -1.70
CA LEU A 4 0.24 15.66 -2.58
C LEU A 4 1.48 14.75 -2.48
N ASP A 5 2.69 15.31 -2.36
CA ASP A 5 3.94 14.53 -2.21
C ASP A 5 3.97 13.76 -0.89
N ILE A 6 3.38 14.35 0.16
CA ILE A 6 3.25 13.71 1.48
C ILE A 6 2.31 12.50 1.37
N ILE A 7 1.15 12.67 0.74
CA ILE A 7 0.21 11.56 0.49
C ILE A 7 0.89 10.45 -0.33
N TYR A 8 1.63 10.83 -1.38
CA TYR A 8 2.35 9.88 -2.22
C TYR A 8 3.35 9.05 -1.41
N THR A 9 4.15 9.69 -0.57
CA THR A 9 5.15 9.03 0.29
C THR A 9 4.49 8.11 1.32
N ILE A 10 3.42 8.57 1.97
CA ILE A 10 2.65 7.74 2.93
C ILE A 10 2.07 6.51 2.24
N ARG A 11 1.50 6.66 1.04
CA ARG A 11 0.94 5.54 0.27
C ARG A 11 2.01 4.54 -0.17
N ALA A 12 3.18 5.01 -0.59
CA ALA A 12 4.31 4.14 -0.90
C ALA A 12 4.75 3.34 0.34
N PHE A 13 4.90 4.01 1.49
CA PHE A 13 5.25 3.35 2.75
C PHE A 13 4.20 2.32 3.20
N LEU A 14 2.91 2.65 3.06
CA LEU A 14 1.82 1.71 3.34
C LEU A 14 1.81 0.52 2.40
N GLY A 15 2.16 0.71 1.12
CA GLY A 15 2.31 -0.39 0.17
C GLY A 15 3.42 -1.36 0.60
N ALA A 16 4.57 -0.81 1.01
CA ALA A 16 5.68 -1.60 1.55
C ALA A 16 5.29 -2.34 2.84
N LEU A 17 4.63 -1.67 3.77
CA LEU A 17 4.15 -2.28 5.01
C LEU A 17 3.16 -3.42 4.72
N THR A 18 2.24 -3.22 3.78
CA THR A 18 1.28 -4.23 3.34
C THR A 18 2.00 -5.47 2.80
N ALA A 19 3.04 -5.30 1.98
CA ALA A 19 3.81 -6.40 1.44
C ALA A 19 4.50 -7.22 2.56
N VAL A 20 5.09 -6.53 3.53
CA VAL A 20 5.70 -7.15 4.71
C VAL A 20 4.65 -7.91 5.54
N ILE A 21 3.47 -7.32 5.77
CA ILE A 21 2.37 -7.98 6.49
C ILE A 21 1.94 -9.27 5.77
N CYS A 22 1.71 -9.21 4.45
CA CYS A 22 1.35 -10.39 3.67
C CYS A 22 2.42 -11.50 3.78
N LEU A 23 3.69 -11.11 3.80
CA LEU A 23 4.81 -12.02 3.92
C LEU A 23 4.94 -12.64 5.31
N LEU A 24 4.80 -11.84 6.38
CA LEU A 24 4.83 -12.32 7.77
C LEU A 24 3.66 -13.26 8.09
N LEU A 25 2.50 -13.02 7.47
CA LEU A 25 1.33 -13.89 7.56
C LEU A 25 1.46 -15.14 6.66
N GLY A 26 2.53 -15.26 5.86
CA GLY A 26 2.74 -16.39 4.96
C GLY A 26 1.71 -16.48 3.83
N ILE A 27 1.11 -15.35 3.44
CA ILE A 27 0.08 -15.32 2.39
C ILE A 27 0.73 -15.54 1.03
N GLN A 28 0.36 -16.64 0.38
CA GLN A 28 0.82 -17.01 -0.96
C GLN A 28 -0.27 -16.80 -2.02
N ASP A 29 -1.54 -16.95 -1.61
CA ASP A 29 -2.68 -16.77 -2.49
C ASP A 29 -2.87 -15.31 -2.87
N LEU A 30 -2.85 -15.06 -4.18
CA LEU A 30 -3.02 -13.72 -4.75
C LEU A 30 -4.35 -13.08 -4.30
N ILE A 31 -5.43 -13.86 -4.24
CA ILE A 31 -6.76 -13.37 -3.86
C ILE A 31 -6.76 -12.86 -2.42
N THR A 32 -6.17 -13.63 -1.50
CA THR A 32 -6.06 -13.27 -0.09
C THR A 32 -5.16 -12.03 0.09
N ALA A 33 -4.04 -11.97 -0.64
CA ALA A 33 -3.15 -10.82 -0.61
C ALA A 33 -3.84 -9.54 -1.13
N ILE A 34 -4.62 -9.64 -2.21
CA ILE A 34 -5.46 -8.54 -2.73
C ILE A 34 -6.47 -8.11 -1.67
N GLY A 35 -7.15 -9.04 -0.99
CA GLY A 35 -8.11 -8.73 0.07
C GLY A 35 -7.49 -7.89 1.19
N ILE A 36 -6.32 -8.29 1.67
CA ILE A 36 -5.57 -7.55 2.70
C ILE A 36 -5.16 -6.16 2.20
N ALA A 37 -4.62 -6.08 0.98
CA ALA A 37 -4.20 -4.81 0.39
C ALA A 37 -5.38 -3.84 0.23
N VAL A 38 -6.54 -4.33 -0.21
CA VAL A 38 -7.77 -3.54 -0.32
C VAL A 38 -8.24 -3.05 1.05
N LEU A 39 -8.25 -3.91 2.07
CA LEU A 39 -8.63 -3.52 3.44
C LEU A 39 -7.72 -2.42 3.99
N ILE A 40 -6.40 -2.57 3.86
CA ILE A 40 -5.43 -1.57 4.31
C ILE A 40 -5.55 -0.28 3.49
N TYR A 41 -5.78 -0.39 2.18
CA TYR A 41 -5.99 0.75 1.32
C TYR A 41 -7.23 1.56 1.75
N PHE A 42 -8.37 0.90 1.98
CA PHE A 42 -9.59 1.57 2.42
C PHE A 42 -9.46 2.19 3.82
N ALA A 43 -8.82 1.49 4.75
CA ALA A 43 -8.56 2.00 6.09
C ALA A 43 -7.68 3.26 6.03
N SER A 44 -6.56 3.20 5.30
CA SER A 44 -5.66 4.34 5.13
C SER A 44 -6.31 5.49 4.36
N ASP A 45 -7.12 5.19 3.34
CA ASP A 45 -7.84 6.21 2.55
C ASP A 45 -8.77 7.04 3.44
N ARG A 46 -9.52 6.39 4.34
CA ARG A 46 -10.39 7.09 5.29
C ARG A 46 -9.60 8.00 6.23
N ILE A 47 -8.47 7.54 6.75
CA ILE A 47 -7.61 8.30 7.67
C ILE A 47 -6.98 9.49 6.94
N LEU A 48 -6.37 9.26 5.77
CA LEU A 48 -5.75 10.30 4.95
C LEU A 48 -6.77 11.36 4.50
N ARG A 49 -7.98 10.95 4.12
CA ARG A 49 -9.07 11.87 3.81
C ARG A 49 -9.40 12.78 4.98
N GLN A 50 -9.51 12.25 6.20
CA GLN A 50 -9.82 13.07 7.37
C GLN A 50 -8.72 14.08 7.67
N ILE A 51 -7.44 13.68 7.53
CA ILE A 51 -6.30 14.55 7.82
C ILE A 51 -6.14 15.67 6.78
N PHE A 52 -6.43 15.40 5.50
CA PHE A 52 -6.18 16.33 4.40
C PHE A 52 -7.44 17.06 3.89
N ILE A 53 -8.61 16.86 4.52
CA ILE A 53 -9.89 17.44 4.08
C ILE A 53 -9.89 18.98 4.05
N GLU A 54 -9.11 19.61 4.92
CA GLU A 54 -8.99 21.08 5.00
C GLU A 54 -7.99 21.64 3.98
N LYS A 55 -7.14 20.79 3.40
CA LYS A 55 -6.00 21.22 2.57
C LYS A 55 -6.11 20.82 1.10
N LEU A 56 -6.93 19.83 0.77
CA LEU A 56 -7.08 19.27 -0.58
C LEU A 56 -8.53 18.84 -0.84
N GLU A 57 -8.93 18.83 -2.11
CA GLU A 57 -10.20 18.24 -2.50
C GLU A 57 -10.23 16.73 -2.20
N LYS A 58 -11.40 16.24 -1.75
CA LYS A 58 -11.62 14.81 -1.45
C LYS A 58 -11.28 13.90 -2.63
N SER A 59 -11.47 14.38 -3.86
CA SER A 59 -11.19 13.64 -5.10
C SER A 59 -9.69 13.46 -5.32
N GLU A 60 -8.89 14.48 -5.04
CA GLU A 60 -7.43 14.47 -5.20
C GLU A 60 -6.76 13.54 -4.20
N VAL A 61 -7.20 13.50 -2.94
CA VAL A 61 -6.62 12.60 -1.91
C VAL A 61 -6.80 11.12 -2.27
N THR A 62 -7.89 10.80 -2.99
CA THR A 62 -8.18 9.42 -3.40
C THR A 62 -7.41 9.04 -4.65
N LYS A 63 -7.40 9.91 -5.66
CA LYS A 63 -6.75 9.62 -6.94
C LYS A 63 -5.23 9.67 -6.80
N THR A 64 -4.74 10.56 -5.95
CA THR A 64 -3.31 10.70 -5.68
C THR A 64 -2.85 9.58 -4.77
N GLY A 65 -2.22 8.57 -5.35
CA GLY A 65 -1.46 7.57 -4.61
C GLY A 65 -2.05 6.16 -4.54
N VAL A 66 -3.19 5.88 -5.19
CA VAL A 66 -3.66 4.49 -5.40
C VAL A 66 -2.61 3.70 -6.19
N GLY A 67 -2.16 4.28 -7.30
CA GLY A 67 -1.21 3.62 -8.20
C GLY A 67 0.09 3.27 -7.49
N ILE A 68 0.67 4.21 -6.74
CA ILE A 68 1.94 3.95 -6.03
C ILE A 68 1.75 2.91 -4.91
N PHE A 69 0.63 2.94 -4.18
CA PHE A 69 0.33 1.92 -3.18
C PHE A 69 0.30 0.53 -3.80
N ILE A 70 -0.48 0.35 -4.89
CA ILE A 70 -0.65 -0.95 -5.55
C ILE A 70 0.67 -1.43 -6.16
N ILE A 71 1.38 -0.56 -6.89
CA ILE A 71 2.65 -0.91 -7.54
C ILE A 71 3.70 -1.28 -6.49
N THR A 72 3.88 -0.47 -5.45
CA THR A 72 4.86 -0.72 -4.39
C THR A 72 4.53 -2.01 -3.62
N TRP A 73 3.27 -2.22 -3.24
CA TRP A 73 2.84 -3.45 -2.57
C TRP A 73 3.12 -4.69 -3.42
N LEU A 74 2.64 -4.69 -4.67
CA LEU A 74 2.71 -5.86 -5.55
C LEU A 74 4.16 -6.18 -5.91
N PHE A 75 4.96 -5.16 -6.24
CA PHE A 75 6.37 -5.31 -6.54
C PHE A 75 7.16 -5.88 -5.35
N LEU A 76 6.99 -5.31 -4.16
CA LEU A 76 7.71 -5.76 -2.97
C LEU A 76 7.26 -7.14 -2.50
N TRP A 77 5.97 -7.43 -2.53
CA TRP A 77 5.45 -8.74 -2.10
C TRP A 77 5.99 -9.85 -2.98
N ILE A 78 5.92 -9.71 -4.31
CA ILE A 78 6.46 -10.70 -5.25
C ILE A 78 7.99 -10.83 -5.11
N THR A 79 8.70 -9.71 -5.02
CA THR A 79 10.17 -9.71 -4.92
C THR A 79 10.64 -10.38 -3.64
N LEU A 80 10.08 -9.98 -2.49
CA LEU A 80 10.46 -10.56 -1.20
C LEU A 80 10.07 -12.03 -1.11
N TYR A 81 8.88 -12.39 -1.59
CA TYR A 81 8.44 -13.78 -1.61
C TYR A 81 9.36 -14.67 -2.46
N THR A 82 9.70 -14.20 -3.67
CA THR A 82 10.63 -14.91 -4.57
C THR A 82 12.03 -15.01 -3.96
N PHE A 83 12.52 -13.93 -3.36
CA PHE A 83 13.83 -13.89 -2.71
C PHE A 83 13.90 -14.89 -1.55
N ILE A 84 12.91 -14.88 -0.65
CA ILE A 84 12.83 -15.82 0.47
C ILE A 84 12.76 -17.26 -0.02
N LYS A 85 11.89 -17.55 -1.00
CA LYS A 85 11.77 -18.88 -1.57
C LYS A 85 13.06 -19.35 -2.24
N SER A 86 13.83 -18.45 -2.85
CA SER A 86 15.10 -18.78 -3.52
C SER A 86 16.28 -18.96 -2.57
N PHE A 87 16.27 -18.32 -1.39
CA PHE A 87 17.36 -18.40 -0.41
C PHE A 87 17.12 -19.42 0.70
N ILE A 88 15.86 -19.68 1.04
CA ILE A 88 15.45 -20.61 2.11
C ILE A 88 14.96 -21.95 1.52
N GLY A 89 14.82 -22.05 0.19
CA GLY A 89 14.43 -23.26 -0.54
C GLY A 89 15.59 -24.17 -0.88
#